data_AF-A0A0L0VCJ6-F1
#
_entry.id   AF-A0A0L0VCJ6-F1
#
_cell.length_a   1.000
_cell.length_b   1.000
_cell.length_c   1.000
_cell.angle_alpha   90.00
_cell.angle_beta   90.00
_cell.angle_gamma   90.00
#
_symmetry.space_group_name_H-M   'P 1'
#
loop_
_entity.id
_entity.type
_entity.pdbx_description
1 polymer ?
#
loop_
_entity_poly.entity_id
_entity_poly.type
_entity_poly.pdbx_seq_one_letter_code
_entity_poly.pdbx_strand_id
1 'polypeptide(L)'
;MEHTTFNNLVEELKVNHYIKDGRLVSAEEQVLIFLDIVCHNNHMWETAVKSRCGLYTIQRYLAWVLDSLVAMYPNYVKFDMDPCKQPPHVSQNLKYRAFKHALGALDGVFVPAAVPTDQQSPWRNRKGFLTQNVLAAVNFNFEFVYVLAGWEGSAHDTQVFNDVTSKGLKIPLKGYFLGDAGYGLRQGLMAPFRGI
;
A
#
# COMPACT_ATOMS: atom_id res chain seq x y z
N MET A 1 13.05 -3.83 -11.35
CA MET A 1 12.13 -2.87 -11.98
C MET A 1 12.55 -2.73 -13.44
N GLU A 2 11.61 -2.76 -14.38
CA GLU A 2 11.94 -2.50 -15.79
C GLU A 2 12.42 -1.06 -15.95
N HIS A 3 13.39 -0.84 -16.84
CA HIS A 3 14.00 0.47 -17.05
C HIS A 3 12.98 1.52 -17.52
N THR A 4 12.00 1.10 -18.31
CA THR A 4 10.89 1.93 -18.80
C THR A 4 10.01 2.41 -17.65
N THR A 5 9.63 1.52 -16.73
CA THR A 5 8.83 1.87 -15.55
C THR A 5 9.57 2.85 -14.65
N PHE A 6 10.88 2.65 -14.45
CA PHE A 6 11.71 3.54 -13.65
C PHE A 6 11.75 4.95 -14.26
N ASN A 7 12.03 5.07 -15.56
CA ASN A 7 12.08 6.36 -16.22
C ASN A 7 10.73 7.08 -16.16
N ASN A 8 9.62 6.36 -16.37
CA ASN A 8 8.29 6.95 -16.27
C ASN A 8 8.00 7.49 -14.87
N LEU A 9 8.42 6.77 -13.82
CA LEU A 9 8.27 7.24 -12.44
C LEU A 9 9.09 8.52 -12.19
N VAL A 10 10.34 8.57 -12.64
CA VAL A 10 11.19 9.76 -12.46
C VAL A 10 10.61 10.95 -13.21
N GLU A 11 10.18 10.76 -14.46
CA GLU A 11 9.54 11.81 -15.24
C GLU A 11 8.27 12.33 -14.58
N GLU A 12 7.40 11.45 -14.09
CA GLU A 12 6.19 11.83 -13.37
C GLU A 12 6.51 12.67 -12.12
N LEU A 13 7.52 12.28 -11.35
CA LEU A 13 7.96 13.00 -10.15
C LEU A 13 8.54 14.39 -10.48
N LYS A 14 9.19 14.53 -11.64
CA LYS A 14 9.73 15.81 -12.13
C LYS A 14 8.65 16.72 -12.69
N VAL A 15 7.74 16.17 -13.51
CA VAL A 15 6.63 16.91 -14.16
C VAL A 15 5.69 17.49 -13.11
N ASN A 16 5.35 16.72 -12.08
CA ASN A 16 4.52 17.20 -10.97
C ASN A 16 5.30 18.00 -9.92
N HIS A 17 6.59 18.28 -10.16
CA HIS A 17 7.47 19.08 -9.31
C HIS A 17 7.68 18.55 -7.88
N TYR A 18 7.50 17.24 -7.67
CA TYR A 18 7.79 16.61 -6.39
C TYR A 18 9.30 16.51 -6.14
N ILE A 19 10.07 16.21 -7.19
CA ILE A 19 11.54 16.08 -7.12
C ILE A 19 12.20 17.02 -8.14
N LYS A 20 13.40 17.50 -7.81
CA LYS A 20 14.22 18.34 -8.68
C LYS A 20 15.65 17.83 -8.71
N ASP A 21 16.32 18.10 -9.83
CA ASP A 21 17.75 17.83 -9.96
C ASP A 21 18.54 18.66 -8.94
N GLY A 22 19.35 17.98 -8.14
CA GLY A 22 20.28 18.62 -7.22
C GLY A 22 21.58 19.03 -7.94
N ARG A 23 22.41 19.82 -7.27
CA ARG A 23 23.70 20.25 -7.84
C ARG A 23 24.65 19.08 -8.14
N LEU A 24 24.59 18.02 -7.32
CA LEU A 24 25.51 16.88 -7.38
C LEU A 24 24.80 15.52 -7.52
N VAL A 25 23.48 15.49 -7.33
CA VAL A 25 22.70 14.24 -7.36
C VAL A 25 21.45 14.51 -8.20
N SER A 26 21.34 13.80 -9.32
CA SER A 26 20.21 13.92 -10.25
C SER A 26 18.92 13.37 -9.63
N ALA A 27 17.75 13.74 -10.16
CA ALA A 27 16.48 13.18 -9.70
C ALA A 27 16.44 11.65 -9.83
N GLU A 28 17.05 11.10 -10.88
CA GLU A 28 17.19 9.65 -11.08
C GLU A 28 18.00 9.02 -9.94
N GLU A 29 19.17 9.58 -9.61
CA GLU A 29 20.01 9.08 -8.51
C GLU A 29 19.31 9.17 -7.16
N GLN A 30 18.50 10.22 -6.94
CA GLN A 30 17.70 10.35 -5.72
C GLN A 30 16.72 9.18 -5.58
N VAL A 31 15.98 8.85 -6.65
CA VAL A 31 15.03 7.72 -6.64
C VAL A 31 15.77 6.38 -6.52
N LEU A 32 16.94 6.23 -7.16
CA LEU A 32 17.77 5.02 -7.01
C LEU A 32 18.28 4.83 -5.59
N ILE A 33 18.71 5.90 -4.90
CA ILE A 33 19.10 5.85 -3.49
C ILE A 33 17.94 5.33 -2.64
N PHE A 34 16.73 5.85 -2.85
CA PHE A 34 15.53 5.39 -2.16
C PHE A 34 15.24 3.91 -2.43
N LEU A 35 15.25 3.49 -3.71
CA LEU A 35 14.96 2.10 -4.10
C LEU A 35 16.03 1.13 -3.59
N ASP A 36 17.31 1.50 -3.58
CA ASP A 36 18.39 0.65 -3.04
C ASP A 36 18.14 0.32 -1.56
N ILE A 37 17.69 1.29 -0.78
CA ILE A 37 17.38 1.12 0.65
C ILE A 37 16.11 0.29 0.83
N VAL A 38 14.99 0.70 0.22
CA VAL A 38 13.67 0.11 0.52
C VAL A 38 13.49 -1.27 -0.12
N CYS A 39 14.04 -1.52 -1.32
CA CYS A 39 13.88 -2.81 -1.98
C CYS A 39 14.82 -3.89 -1.44
N HIS A 40 16.03 -3.52 -1.00
CA HIS A 40 17.03 -4.50 -0.53
C HIS A 40 17.19 -4.52 0.99
N ASN A 41 16.51 -3.61 1.71
CA ASN A 41 16.70 -3.41 3.14
C ASN A 41 18.18 -3.12 3.49
N ASN A 42 18.89 -2.42 2.60
CA ASN A 42 20.30 -2.08 2.80
C ASN A 42 20.42 -1.02 3.90
N HIS A 43 21.56 -1.06 4.59
CA HIS A 43 21.88 0.03 5.51
C HIS A 43 22.26 1.29 4.73
N MET A 44 21.93 2.46 5.27
CA MET A 44 22.24 3.76 4.62
C MET A 44 23.74 3.91 4.29
N TRP A 45 24.63 3.30 5.07
CA TRP A 45 26.07 3.34 4.81
C TRP A 45 26.48 2.54 3.57
N GLU A 46 25.83 1.41 3.28
CA GLU A 46 26.09 0.62 2.07
C GLU A 46 25.65 1.40 0.84
N THR A 47 24.46 2.01 0.89
CA THR A 47 23.96 2.89 -0.16
C THR A 47 24.86 4.11 -0.35
N ALA A 48 25.38 4.71 0.73
CA ALA A 48 26.34 5.81 0.68
C ALA A 48 27.63 5.45 -0.07
N VAL A 49 28.16 4.25 0.17
CA VAL A 49 29.34 3.74 -0.53
C VAL A 49 29.04 3.53 -2.02
N LYS A 50 27.89 2.90 -2.35
CA LYS A 50 27.46 2.66 -3.73
C LYS A 50 27.27 3.95 -4.52
N SER A 51 26.58 4.93 -3.95
CA SER A 51 26.26 6.20 -4.60
C SER A 51 27.34 7.27 -4.43
N ARG A 52 28.44 6.96 -3.71
CA ARG A 52 29.54 7.89 -3.40
C ARG A 52 29.06 9.20 -2.77
N CYS A 53 28.03 9.14 -1.95
CA CYS A 53 27.42 10.27 -1.26
C CYS A 53 27.65 10.19 0.25
N GLY A 54 27.64 11.34 0.94
CA GLY A 54 27.66 11.36 2.40
C GLY A 54 26.35 10.83 3.00
N LEU A 55 26.41 10.28 4.22
CA LEU A 55 25.23 9.75 4.94
C LEU A 55 24.10 10.78 5.09
N TYR A 56 24.42 12.04 5.34
CA TYR A 56 23.44 13.13 5.40
C TYR A 56 22.65 13.25 4.09
N THR A 57 23.34 13.12 2.95
CA THR A 57 22.74 13.18 1.62
C THR A 57 21.79 12.00 1.40
N ILE A 58 22.20 10.79 1.81
CA ILE A 58 21.37 9.59 1.73
C ILE A 58 20.09 9.74 2.56
N GLN A 59 20.22 10.11 3.83
CA GLN A 59 19.06 10.30 4.72
C GLN A 59 18.10 11.36 4.17
N ARG A 60 18.64 12.47 3.67
CA ARG A 60 17.85 13.55 3.09
C ARG A 60 17.07 13.09 1.86
N TYR A 61 17.71 12.40 0.92
CA TYR A 61 17.02 11.94 -0.29
C TYR A 61 16.06 10.78 -0.03
N LEU A 62 16.38 9.89 0.92
CA LEU A 62 15.43 8.88 1.38
C LEU A 62 14.14 9.55 1.89
N ALA A 63 14.25 10.56 2.75
CA ALA A 63 13.10 11.30 3.28
C ALA A 63 12.35 12.06 2.18
N TRP A 64 13.05 12.82 1.33
CA TRP A 64 12.42 13.60 0.28
C TRP A 64 11.71 12.76 -0.77
N VAL A 65 12.30 11.64 -1.20
CA VAL A 65 11.63 10.73 -2.15
C VAL A 65 10.41 10.08 -1.48
N LEU A 66 10.52 9.69 -0.20
CA LEU A 66 9.37 9.17 0.54
C LEU A 66 8.21 10.19 0.59
N ASP A 67 8.49 11.42 1.01
CA ASP A 67 7.49 12.49 1.08
C ASP A 67 6.87 12.77 -0.30
N SER A 68 7.70 12.74 -1.35
CA SER A 68 7.25 12.90 -2.74
C SER A 68 6.28 11.80 -3.17
N LEU A 69 6.60 10.53 -2.86
CA LEU A 69 5.73 9.40 -3.18
C LEU A 69 4.41 9.47 -2.38
N VAL A 70 4.46 9.89 -1.11
CA VAL A 70 3.27 10.10 -0.28
C VAL A 70 2.41 11.24 -0.82
N ALA A 71 3.02 12.32 -1.32
CA ALA A 71 2.29 13.44 -1.92
C ALA A 71 1.65 13.06 -3.28
N MET A 72 2.25 12.12 -3.99
CA MET A 72 1.74 11.58 -5.26
C MET A 72 0.63 10.54 -5.06
N TYR A 73 0.63 9.82 -3.93
CA TYR A 73 -0.30 8.73 -3.61
C TYR A 73 -1.79 9.04 -3.91
N PRO A 74 -2.37 10.19 -3.51
CA PRO A 74 -3.79 10.49 -3.74
C PRO A 74 -4.19 10.54 -5.22
N ASN A 75 -3.24 10.78 -6.13
CA ASN A 75 -3.52 10.87 -7.56
C ASN A 75 -3.76 9.48 -8.18
N TYR A 76 -3.14 8.44 -7.60
CA TYR A 76 -3.17 7.07 -8.13
C TYR A 76 -4.10 6.15 -7.34
N VAL A 77 -4.04 6.22 -6.01
CA VAL A 77 -4.82 5.34 -5.13
C VAL A 77 -6.05 6.10 -4.68
N LYS A 78 -7.10 5.99 -5.48
CA LYS A 78 -8.41 6.55 -5.21
C LYS A 78 -9.50 5.55 -5.52
N PHE A 79 -10.52 5.53 -4.67
CA PHE A 79 -11.66 4.67 -4.87
C PHE A 79 -12.63 5.32 -5.87
N ASP A 80 -12.61 4.80 -7.10
CA ASP A 80 -13.53 5.18 -8.16
C ASP A 80 -14.39 3.96 -8.57
N MET A 81 -15.67 4.19 -8.85
CA MET A 81 -16.61 3.12 -9.20
C MET A 81 -16.38 2.53 -10.59
N ASP A 82 -15.87 3.32 -11.53
CA ASP A 82 -15.63 2.90 -12.91
C ASP A 82 -14.58 1.78 -13.03
N PRO A 83 -13.37 1.90 -12.46
CA PRO A 83 -12.37 0.83 -12.51
C PRO A 83 -12.74 -0.37 -11.64
N CYS A 84 -13.63 -0.20 -10.65
CA CYS A 84 -14.14 -1.31 -9.83
C CYS A 84 -15.28 -2.10 -10.49
N LYS A 85 -15.69 -1.75 -11.73
CA LYS A 85 -16.70 -2.52 -12.47
C LYS A 85 -16.14 -3.90 -12.81
N GLN A 86 -16.98 -4.91 -12.64
CA GLN A 86 -16.61 -6.28 -12.98
C GLN A 86 -16.34 -6.38 -14.49
N PRO A 87 -15.18 -6.91 -14.89
CA PRO A 87 -14.88 -7.05 -16.30
C PRO A 87 -15.82 -8.06 -16.96
N PRO A 88 -16.06 -7.96 -18.28
CA PRO A 88 -17.00 -8.83 -18.99
C PRO A 88 -16.69 -10.32 -18.80
N HIS A 89 -15.42 -10.69 -18.78
CA HIS A 89 -14.98 -12.07 -18.62
C HIS A 89 -15.29 -12.67 -17.23
N VAL A 90 -15.46 -11.85 -16.18
CA VAL A 90 -15.92 -12.30 -14.86
C VAL A 90 -17.44 -12.31 -14.80
N SER A 91 -18.08 -11.21 -15.21
CA SER A 91 -19.53 -11.04 -15.11
C SER A 91 -20.35 -12.00 -15.98
N GLN A 92 -19.83 -12.39 -17.14
CA GLN A 92 -20.50 -13.34 -18.06
C GLN A 92 -20.18 -14.81 -17.73
N ASN A 93 -19.17 -15.07 -16.90
CA ASN A 93 -18.78 -16.44 -16.57
C ASN A 93 -19.74 -17.03 -15.53
N LEU A 94 -20.35 -18.17 -15.85
CA LEU A 94 -21.29 -18.85 -14.95
C LEU A 94 -20.68 -19.18 -13.58
N LYS A 95 -19.37 -19.45 -13.53
CA LYS A 95 -18.64 -19.76 -12.28
C LYS A 95 -18.66 -18.58 -11.29
N TYR A 96 -18.59 -17.35 -11.78
CA TYR A 96 -18.47 -16.14 -10.95
C TYR A 96 -19.78 -15.39 -10.79
N ARG A 97 -20.89 -15.93 -11.33
CA ARG A 97 -22.22 -15.32 -11.26
C ARG A 97 -22.70 -15.06 -9.83
N ALA A 98 -22.27 -15.89 -8.88
CA ALA A 98 -22.57 -15.74 -7.45
C ALA A 98 -21.94 -14.48 -6.85
N PHE A 99 -20.81 -14.01 -7.39
CA PHE A 99 -20.07 -12.84 -6.91
C PHE A 99 -20.50 -11.55 -7.62
N LYS A 100 -21.75 -11.45 -8.06
CA LYS A 100 -22.27 -10.24 -8.69
C LYS A 100 -22.11 -9.05 -7.74
N HIS A 101 -21.68 -7.90 -8.27
CA HIS A 101 -21.42 -6.67 -7.53
C HIS A 101 -20.20 -6.66 -6.60
N ALA A 102 -19.38 -7.72 -6.59
CA ALA A 102 -18.05 -7.64 -6.02
C ALA A 102 -17.26 -6.53 -6.73
N LEU A 103 -16.55 -5.69 -5.97
CA LEU A 103 -15.74 -4.56 -6.43
C LEU A 103 -14.26 -4.94 -6.59
N GLY A 104 -13.85 -6.01 -5.91
CA GLY A 104 -12.49 -6.51 -5.89
C GLY A 104 -12.21 -7.23 -4.57
N ALA A 105 -10.96 -7.22 -4.12
CA ALA A 105 -10.53 -7.88 -2.89
C ALA A 105 -9.99 -6.88 -1.87
N LEU A 106 -10.09 -7.23 -0.59
CA LEU A 106 -9.57 -6.43 0.52
C LEU A 106 -8.92 -7.37 1.53
N ASP A 107 -7.68 -7.06 1.90
CA ASP A 107 -6.96 -7.87 2.88
C ASP A 107 -6.00 -7.02 3.72
N GLY A 108 -5.67 -7.53 4.91
CA GLY A 108 -4.68 -6.95 5.81
C GLY A 108 -3.33 -7.66 5.66
N VAL A 109 -2.25 -6.90 5.55
CA VAL A 109 -0.88 -7.42 5.51
C VAL A 109 -0.11 -6.88 6.71
N PHE A 110 0.53 -7.77 7.45
CA PHE A 110 1.42 -7.40 8.55
C PHE A 110 2.83 -7.09 8.04
N VAL A 111 3.25 -5.85 8.16
CA VAL A 111 4.61 -5.38 7.85
C VAL A 111 5.42 -5.28 9.15
N PRO A 112 6.68 -5.74 9.21
CA PRO A 112 7.52 -5.57 10.40
C PRO A 112 7.60 -4.12 10.86
N ALA A 113 7.47 -3.90 12.18
CA ALA A 113 7.50 -2.56 12.77
C ALA A 113 8.64 -2.45 13.78
N ALA A 114 9.35 -1.31 13.75
CA ALA A 114 10.35 -0.95 14.74
C ALA A 114 9.72 0.01 15.76
N VAL A 115 9.50 -0.46 16.99
CA VAL A 115 8.78 0.28 18.04
C VAL A 115 9.60 0.27 19.34
N PRO A 116 9.71 1.43 20.04
CA PRO A 116 10.33 1.51 21.36
C PRO A 116 9.78 0.48 22.35
N THR A 117 10.63 -0.08 23.21
CA THR A 117 10.30 -1.21 24.08
C THR A 117 9.07 -0.98 24.96
N ASP A 118 8.90 0.24 25.47
CA ASP A 118 7.77 0.70 26.29
C ASP A 118 6.43 0.71 25.54
N GLN A 119 6.47 0.76 24.20
CA GLN A 119 5.28 0.87 23.35
C GLN A 119 5.01 -0.41 22.54
N GLN A 120 5.77 -1.48 22.72
CA GLN A 120 5.68 -2.67 21.87
C GLN A 120 4.39 -3.48 22.03
N SER A 121 3.70 -3.40 23.16
CA SER A 121 2.58 -4.30 23.48
C SER A 121 1.46 -4.31 22.41
N PRO A 122 0.95 -3.15 21.93
CA PRO A 122 -0.08 -3.12 20.88
C PRO A 122 0.43 -3.59 19.51
N TRP A 123 1.73 -3.50 19.26
CA TRP A 123 2.32 -3.82 17.96
C TRP A 123 2.62 -5.31 17.80
N ARG A 124 2.45 -6.10 18.86
CA ARG A 124 2.65 -7.55 18.80
C ARG A 124 1.45 -8.23 18.15
N ASN A 125 1.70 -8.91 17.03
CA ASN A 125 0.69 -9.77 16.42
C ASN A 125 0.49 -11.07 17.21
N ARG A 126 -0.48 -11.89 16.76
CA ARG A 126 -0.81 -13.19 17.38
C ARG A 126 0.36 -14.18 17.43
N LYS A 127 1.39 -13.98 16.60
CA LYS A 127 2.62 -14.80 16.56
C LYS A 127 3.74 -14.20 17.42
N GLY A 128 3.51 -13.09 18.12
CA GLY A 128 4.46 -12.42 18.99
C GLY A 128 5.44 -11.47 18.28
N PHE A 129 5.37 -11.34 16.96
CA PHE A 129 6.21 -10.44 16.18
C PHE A 129 5.70 -9.00 16.24
N LEU A 130 6.62 -8.03 16.22
CA LEU A 130 6.28 -6.61 16.12
C LEU A 130 5.95 -6.26 14.68
N THR A 131 4.70 -5.89 14.44
CA THR A 131 4.18 -5.61 13.10
C THR A 131 3.19 -4.47 13.11
N GLN A 132 3.06 -3.79 11.98
CA GLN A 132 2.00 -2.88 11.64
C GLN A 132 1.06 -3.58 10.66
N ASN A 133 -0.25 -3.46 10.86
CA ASN A 133 -1.24 -3.88 9.89
C ASN A 133 -1.42 -2.79 8.82
N VAL A 134 -1.28 -3.18 7.57
CA VAL A 134 -1.58 -2.38 6.39
C VAL A 134 -2.71 -3.07 5.64
N LEU A 135 -3.89 -2.47 5.66
CA LEU A 135 -5.04 -2.94 4.89
C LEU A 135 -5.00 -2.33 3.50
N ALA A 136 -5.18 -3.16 2.48
CA ALA A 136 -5.27 -2.72 1.11
C ALA A 136 -6.52 -3.30 0.43
N ALA A 137 -7.18 -2.47 -0.39
CA ALA A 137 -8.24 -2.89 -1.30
C ALA A 137 -7.76 -2.74 -2.73
N VAL A 138 -8.06 -3.75 -3.55
CA VAL A 138 -7.68 -3.84 -4.96
C VAL A 138 -8.91 -4.09 -5.82
N ASN A 139 -8.91 -3.57 -7.05
CA ASN A 139 -9.94 -3.86 -8.05
C ASN A 139 -9.62 -5.16 -8.84
N PHE A 140 -10.41 -5.46 -9.88
CA PHE A 140 -10.20 -6.62 -10.75
C PHE A 140 -8.99 -6.51 -11.70
N ASN A 141 -8.41 -5.32 -11.85
CA ASN A 141 -7.17 -5.10 -12.59
C ASN A 141 -5.94 -5.24 -11.70
N PHE A 142 -6.11 -5.64 -10.42
CA PHE A 142 -5.06 -5.70 -9.40
C PHE A 142 -4.45 -4.33 -9.06
N GLU A 143 -5.19 -3.25 -9.29
CA GLU A 143 -4.78 -1.89 -8.93
C GLU A 143 -5.27 -1.58 -7.52
N PHE A 144 -4.42 -0.96 -6.70
CA PHE A 144 -4.82 -0.47 -5.38
C PHE A 144 -5.82 0.68 -5.53
N VAL A 145 -7.00 0.50 -4.95
CA VAL A 145 -8.04 1.55 -4.90
C VAL A 145 -8.13 2.20 -3.53
N TYR A 146 -7.55 1.57 -2.51
CA TYR A 146 -7.47 2.10 -1.17
C TYR A 146 -6.36 1.40 -0.37
N VAL A 147 -5.60 2.17 0.41
CA VAL A 147 -4.64 1.64 1.38
C VAL A 147 -4.80 2.39 2.71
N LEU A 148 -4.87 1.64 3.80
CA LEU A 148 -4.85 2.13 5.17
C LEU A 148 -3.68 1.50 5.91
N ALA A 149 -2.66 2.31 6.15
CA ALA A 149 -1.52 1.95 6.99
C ALA A 149 -1.67 2.56 8.40
N GLY A 150 -0.92 2.02 9.35
CA GLY A 150 -0.72 2.62 10.68
C GLY A 150 -1.42 1.89 11.83
N TRP A 151 -2.14 0.80 11.55
CA TRP A 151 -2.77 0.01 12.59
C TRP A 151 -1.77 -0.91 13.28
N GLU A 152 -1.92 -1.10 14.59
CA GLU A 152 -1.00 -1.93 15.36
C GLU A 152 -1.19 -3.41 15.05
N GLY A 153 -0.14 -4.22 15.25
CA GLY A 153 -0.15 -5.65 14.96
C GLY A 153 -1.18 -6.47 15.74
N SER A 154 -1.63 -5.99 16.91
CA SER A 154 -2.67 -6.62 17.70
C SER A 154 -4.09 -6.19 17.31
N ALA A 155 -4.24 -5.20 16.43
CA ALA A 155 -5.53 -4.65 16.05
C ALA A 155 -6.42 -5.74 15.42
N HIS A 156 -7.70 -5.75 15.78
CA HIS A 156 -8.66 -6.70 15.22
C HIS A 156 -9.08 -6.27 13.80
N ASP A 157 -9.17 -7.21 12.86
CA ASP A 157 -9.54 -6.94 11.46
C ASP A 157 -10.86 -6.15 11.34
N THR A 158 -11.82 -6.42 12.23
CA THR A 158 -13.07 -5.65 12.31
C THR A 158 -12.84 -4.17 12.61
N GLN A 159 -11.94 -3.86 13.56
CA GLN A 159 -11.60 -2.49 13.96
C GLN A 159 -10.89 -1.76 12.84
N VAL A 160 -9.90 -2.41 12.21
CA VAL A 160 -9.17 -1.86 11.05
C VAL A 160 -10.15 -1.50 9.93
N PHE A 161 -11.09 -2.39 9.59
CA PHE A 161 -12.06 -2.07 8.53
C PHE A 161 -13.14 -1.06 8.96
N ASN A 162 -13.52 -0.97 10.25
CA ASN A 162 -14.38 0.14 10.68
C ASN A 162 -13.72 1.49 10.34
N ASP A 163 -12.42 1.58 10.60
CA ASP A 163 -11.63 2.76 10.31
C ASP A 163 -11.53 3.07 8.81
N VAL A 164 -11.36 2.04 7.96
CA VAL A 164 -11.44 2.14 6.50
C VAL A 164 -12.72 2.84 6.05
N THR A 165 -13.87 2.41 6.59
CA THR A 165 -15.17 3.00 6.22
C THR A 165 -15.34 4.43 6.73
N SER A 166 -14.78 4.77 7.90
CA SER A 166 -14.84 6.14 8.42
C SER A 166 -13.86 7.10 7.74
N LYS A 167 -12.68 6.63 7.32
CA LYS A 167 -11.60 7.46 6.78
C LYS A 167 -11.70 7.72 5.27
N GLY A 168 -12.59 7.04 4.55
CA GLY A 168 -12.91 7.48 3.19
C GLY A 168 -13.32 6.40 2.19
N LEU A 169 -13.23 5.10 2.51
CA LEU A 169 -13.68 4.07 1.58
C LEU A 169 -15.22 3.99 1.57
N LYS A 170 -15.85 4.74 0.65
CA LYS A 170 -17.30 4.82 0.50
C LYS A 170 -17.83 3.68 -0.37
N ILE A 171 -18.03 2.52 0.24
CA ILE A 171 -18.56 1.34 -0.47
C ILE A 171 -20.05 1.54 -0.77
N PRO A 172 -20.50 1.39 -2.03
CA PRO A 172 -21.92 1.53 -2.38
C PRO A 172 -22.77 0.43 -1.72
N LEU A 173 -24.03 0.75 -1.42
CA LEU A 173 -25.01 -0.18 -0.81
C LEU A 173 -25.15 -1.52 -1.55
N LYS A 174 -24.98 -1.52 -2.88
CA LYS A 174 -25.10 -2.74 -3.70
C LYS A 174 -23.77 -3.45 -3.95
N GLY A 175 -22.63 -2.90 -3.53
CA GLY A 175 -21.31 -3.45 -3.78
C GLY A 175 -20.61 -3.94 -2.51
N TYR A 176 -19.60 -4.78 -2.69
CA TYR A 176 -18.80 -5.29 -1.60
C TYR A 176 -17.39 -5.68 -2.08
N PHE A 177 -16.42 -5.64 -1.17
CA PHE A 177 -15.12 -6.27 -1.36
C PHE A 177 -15.14 -7.71 -0.86
N LEU A 178 -14.34 -8.57 -1.48
CA LEU A 178 -14.08 -9.92 -1.00
C LEU A 178 -12.97 -9.85 0.06
N GLY A 179 -13.28 -10.26 1.27
CA GLY A 179 -12.32 -10.32 2.39
C GLY A 179 -11.90 -11.74 2.71
N ASP A 180 -10.81 -11.88 3.46
CA ASP A 180 -10.38 -13.15 4.01
C ASP A 180 -11.35 -13.65 5.12
N ALA A 181 -11.10 -14.86 5.62
CA ALA A 181 -11.92 -15.43 6.68
C ALA A 181 -11.76 -14.71 8.01
N GLY A 182 -10.70 -13.91 8.25
CA GLY A 182 -10.48 -13.13 9.46
C GLY A 182 -11.54 -12.05 9.68
N TYR A 183 -12.06 -11.48 8.58
CA TYR A 183 -13.14 -10.52 8.63
C TYR A 183 -14.51 -11.13 8.93
N GLY A 184 -15.38 -10.33 9.56
CA GLY A 184 -16.81 -10.66 9.72
C GLY A 184 -17.63 -10.22 8.50
N LEU A 185 -18.60 -11.03 8.11
CA LEU A 185 -19.57 -10.70 7.06
C LEU A 185 -20.38 -9.45 7.46
N ARG A 186 -20.42 -8.43 6.60
CA ARG A 186 -21.18 -7.19 6.83
C ARG A 186 -21.42 -6.42 5.54
N GLN A 187 -22.21 -5.35 5.63
CA GLN A 187 -22.42 -4.45 4.51
C GLN A 187 -21.07 -3.94 3.96
N GLY A 188 -20.86 -4.11 2.65
CA GLY A 188 -19.64 -3.72 1.95
C GLY A 188 -18.49 -4.72 2.01
N LEU A 189 -18.60 -5.83 2.75
CA LEU A 189 -17.55 -6.85 2.86
C LEU A 189 -18.14 -8.27 2.90
N MET A 190 -17.76 -9.08 1.93
CA MET A 190 -18.13 -10.50 1.86
C MET A 190 -16.95 -11.37 2.26
N ALA A 191 -17.10 -12.11 3.35
CA ALA A 191 -16.12 -13.09 3.83
C ALA A 191 -16.54 -14.51 3.43
N PRO A 192 -15.60 -15.45 3.23
CA PRO A 192 -15.92 -16.84 2.95
C PRO A 192 -16.68 -17.48 4.10
N PHE A 193 -17.53 -18.47 3.78
CA PHE A 193 -18.19 -19.27 4.79
C PHE A 193 -17.16 -20.03 5.61
N ARG A 194 -17.18 -19.84 6.94
CA ARG A 194 -16.37 -20.63 7.86
C ARG A 194 -17.07 -21.98 8.08
N GLY A 195 -16.83 -22.92 7.17
CA GLY A 195 -17.21 -24.33 7.37
C GLY A 195 -16.27 -24.95 8.40
N ILE A 196 -16.86 -25.69 9.36
CA ILE A 196 -16.18 -26.46 10.40
C ILE A 196 -15.16 -27.42 9.78
#